data_AF-A0A4Y2CVV4-F1
#
_entry.id   AF-A0A4Y2CVV4-F1
#
_cell.length_a   1.000
_cell.length_b   1.000
_cell.length_c   1.000
_cell.angle_alpha   90.00
_cell.angle_beta   90.00
_cell.angle_gamma   90.00
#
_symmetry.space_group_name_H-M   'P 1'
#
loop_
_entity.id
_entity.type
_entity.pdbx_description
1 polymer ?
#
loop_
_entity_poly.entity_id
_entity_poly.type
_entity_poly.pdbx_seq_one_letter_code
_entity_poly.pdbx_strand_id
1 'polypeptide(L)'
;MRGLERVGGETCLRLLLKRTLYAQFVGGETPDELRECMHKVTNAGMRCMLAATMEEDIGEKGCEAVYRENCRRILGAIDMSAGSCPSPMIQLKLSGLLPARLLLQIGDCYLAADCRQLVVEALAEGLVGKSVQVRKKSCTKK
;
A
#
# COMPACT_ATOMS: atom_id res chain seq x y z
N MET A 1 -13.72 -7.82 28.64
CA MET A 1 -12.94 -8.71 27.75
C MET A 1 -12.19 -9.85 28.48
N ARG A 2 -11.74 -9.68 29.74
CA ARG A 2 -11.01 -10.72 30.52
C ARG A 2 -11.76 -12.05 30.79
N GLY A 3 -13.10 -12.05 30.73
CA GLY A 3 -13.90 -13.26 30.99
C GLY A 3 -13.88 -14.28 29.85
N LEU A 4 -13.72 -13.81 28.61
CA LEU A 4 -13.75 -14.65 27.41
C LEU A 4 -12.38 -15.33 27.17
N GLU A 5 -11.28 -14.63 27.45
CA GLU A 5 -9.93 -15.24 27.52
C GLU A 5 -9.86 -16.37 28.56
N ARG A 6 -10.51 -16.19 29.72
CA ARG A 6 -10.46 -17.16 30.82
C ARG A 6 -11.29 -18.43 30.58
N VAL A 7 -12.30 -18.39 29.72
CA VAL A 7 -13.22 -19.53 29.48
C VAL A 7 -12.96 -20.23 28.15
N GLY A 8 -12.56 -19.50 27.10
CA GLY A 8 -12.35 -20.05 25.75
C GLY A 8 -10.93 -19.90 25.20
N GLY A 9 -10.03 -19.25 25.93
CA GLY A 9 -8.66 -18.98 25.48
C GLY A 9 -8.56 -17.96 24.35
N GLU A 10 -7.33 -17.65 23.97
CA GLU A 10 -6.98 -16.65 22.96
C GLU A 10 -7.58 -16.98 21.58
N THR A 11 -7.62 -18.26 21.20
CA THR A 11 -8.14 -18.71 19.90
C THR A 11 -9.62 -18.37 19.72
N CYS A 12 -10.45 -18.60 20.74
CA CYS A 12 -11.89 -18.36 20.65
C CYS A 12 -12.18 -16.85 20.61
N LEU A 13 -11.45 -16.07 21.40
CA LEU A 13 -11.50 -14.61 21.35
C LEU A 13 -11.05 -14.10 19.97
N ARG A 14 -9.95 -14.62 19.40
CA ARG A 14 -9.45 -14.23 18.08
C ARG A 14 -10.46 -14.53 16.98
N LEU A 15 -11.13 -15.68 17.02
CA LEU A 15 -12.18 -16.03 16.05
C LEU A 15 -13.36 -15.06 16.13
N LEU A 16 -13.81 -14.73 17.35
CA LEU A 16 -14.90 -13.78 17.55
C LEU A 16 -14.51 -12.37 17.09
N LEU A 17 -13.34 -11.88 17.47
CA LEU A 17 -12.83 -10.57 17.04
C LEU A 17 -12.62 -10.52 15.52
N LYS A 18 -12.11 -11.59 14.92
CA LYS A 18 -11.91 -11.67 13.47
C LYS A 18 -13.23 -11.48 12.74
N ARG A 19 -14.29 -12.15 13.18
CA ARG A 19 -15.60 -12.11 12.51
C ARG A 19 -16.40 -10.85 12.83
N THR A 20 -16.25 -10.29 14.03
CA THR A 20 -17.08 -9.17 14.49
C THR A 20 -16.44 -7.81 14.26
N LEU A 21 -15.11 -7.67 14.28
CA LEU A 21 -14.44 -6.38 14.12
C LEU A 21 -13.57 -6.36 12.87
N TYR A 22 -12.68 -7.34 12.72
CA TYR A 22 -11.67 -7.31 11.67
C TYR A 22 -12.25 -7.42 10.25
N ALA A 23 -13.14 -8.38 10.01
CA ALA A 23 -13.75 -8.63 8.71
C ALA A 23 -14.66 -7.48 8.22
N GLN A 24 -14.99 -6.51 9.06
CA GLN A 24 -15.71 -5.30 8.63
C GLN A 24 -14.79 -4.31 7.90
N PHE A 25 -13.49 -4.35 8.19
CA PHE A 25 -12.50 -3.41 7.64
C PHE A 25 -11.54 -4.07 6.64
N VAL A 26 -11.39 -5.39 6.69
CA VAL A 26 -10.46 -6.15 5.85
C VAL A 26 -11.21 -7.01 4.86
N GLY A 27 -10.96 -6.79 3.57
CA GLY A 27 -11.63 -7.49 2.46
C GLY A 27 -11.19 -8.94 2.25
N GLY A 28 -10.13 -9.40 2.92
CA GLY A 28 -9.64 -10.77 2.86
C GLY A 28 -8.18 -10.87 3.28
N GLU A 29 -7.79 -11.98 3.89
CA GLU A 29 -6.39 -12.30 4.23
C GLU A 29 -5.73 -13.17 3.15
N THR A 30 -6.55 -13.84 2.32
CA THR A 30 -6.09 -14.68 1.22
C THR A 30 -6.54 -14.12 -0.14
N PRO A 31 -5.83 -14.47 -1.22
CA PRO A 31 -6.26 -14.15 -2.59
C PRO A 31 -7.72 -14.52 -2.90
N ASP A 32 -8.18 -15.67 -2.40
CA ASP A 32 -9.52 -16.17 -2.68
C ASP A 32 -10.59 -15.43 -1.88
N GLU A 33 -10.35 -15.18 -0.59
CA GLU A 33 -11.23 -14.33 0.24
C GLU A 33 -11.37 -12.93 -0.37
N LEU A 34 -10.26 -12.35 -0.82
CA LEU A 34 -10.24 -11.04 -1.42
C LEU A 34 -11.01 -11.01 -2.75
N ARG A 35 -10.82 -12.02 -3.61
CA ARG A 35 -11.57 -12.16 -4.88
C ARG A 35 -13.07 -12.26 -4.63
N GLU A 36 -13.47 -13.08 -3.66
CA GLU A 36 -14.88 -13.23 -3.29
C GLU A 36 -15.47 -11.90 -2.78
N CYS A 37 -14.74 -11.17 -1.94
CA CYS A 37 -15.14 -9.85 -1.47
C CYS A 37 -15.29 -8.85 -2.63
N MET A 38 -14.31 -8.77 -3.53
CA MET A 38 -14.34 -7.89 -4.70
C MET A 38 -15.55 -8.19 -5.60
N HIS A 39 -15.87 -9.46 -5.80
CA HIS A 39 -17.03 -9.88 -6.57
C HIS A 39 -18.36 -9.47 -5.90
N LYS A 40 -18.48 -9.63 -4.57
CA LYS A 40 -19.66 -9.18 -3.81
C LYS A 40 -19.87 -7.66 -3.91
N VAL A 41 -18.80 -6.89 -3.73
CA VAL A 41 -18.83 -5.42 -3.84
C VAL A 41 -19.24 -4.99 -5.25
N THR A 42 -18.67 -5.63 -6.27
CA THR A 42 -18.98 -5.34 -7.68
C THR A 42 -20.43 -5.68 -8.04
N ASN A 43 -20.95 -6.83 -7.58
CA ASN A 43 -22.34 -7.23 -7.82
C ASN A 43 -23.35 -6.34 -7.10
N ALA A 44 -22.94 -5.68 -6.02
CA ALA A 44 -23.75 -4.66 -5.37
C ALA A 44 -23.75 -3.31 -6.11
N GLY A 45 -23.13 -3.22 -7.30
CA GLY A 45 -23.03 -1.99 -8.09
C GLY A 45 -21.95 -1.02 -7.62
N MET A 46 -21.10 -1.43 -6.68
CA MET A 46 -19.99 -0.61 -6.17
C MET A 46 -18.68 -0.92 -6.91
N ARG A 47 -17.77 0.05 -6.94
CA ARG A 47 -16.42 -0.16 -7.48
C ARG A 47 -15.45 -0.45 -6.33
N CYS A 48 -14.70 -1.54 -6.45
CA CYS A 48 -13.69 -1.90 -5.48
C CYS A 48 -12.37 -1.14 -5.74
N MET A 49 -11.84 -0.49 -4.70
CA MET A 49 -10.47 0.02 -4.67
C MET A 49 -9.67 -0.82 -3.68
N LEU A 50 -8.73 -1.60 -4.19
CA LEU A 50 -7.91 -2.46 -3.37
C LEU A 50 -6.82 -1.64 -2.66
N ALA A 51 -6.83 -1.62 -1.34
CA ALA A 51 -5.81 -0.94 -0.54
C ALA A 51 -4.80 -1.96 -0.01
N ALA A 52 -3.57 -1.89 -0.51
CA ALA A 52 -2.48 -2.71 0.02
C ALA A 52 -1.97 -2.06 1.32
N THR A 53 -2.27 -2.64 2.48
CA THR A 53 -1.96 -2.09 3.81
C THR A 53 -0.53 -2.40 4.29
N MET A 54 0.42 -2.52 3.37
CA MET A 54 1.79 -2.87 3.72
C MET A 54 2.55 -1.62 4.14
N GLU A 55 3.04 -1.65 5.37
CA GLU A 55 3.87 -0.61 5.99
C GLU A 55 4.99 -1.32 6.75
N GLU A 56 6.01 -0.56 7.14
CA GLU A 56 7.00 -1.05 8.09
C GLU A 56 6.38 -1.20 9.48
N ASP A 57 6.63 -2.33 10.15
CA ASP A 57 6.24 -2.49 11.54
C ASP A 57 7.08 -1.59 12.45
N ILE A 58 6.42 -1.07 13.50
CA ILE A 58 7.05 -0.15 14.44
C ILE A 58 8.23 -0.86 15.13
N GLY A 59 9.45 -0.39 14.88
CA GLY A 59 10.67 -0.92 15.49
C GLY A 59 11.44 -1.92 14.62
N GLU A 60 10.90 -2.32 13.45
CA GLU A 60 11.70 -3.02 12.46
C GLU A 60 12.67 -2.05 11.78
N LYS A 61 13.94 -2.46 11.66
CA LYS A 61 14.88 -1.76 10.78
C LYS A 61 14.54 -2.15 9.35
N GLY A 62 13.93 -1.22 8.63
CA GLY A 62 13.63 -1.34 7.20
C GLY A 62 14.78 -1.98 6.44
N CYS A 63 14.57 -3.22 5.99
CA CYS A 63 15.50 -3.95 5.16
C CYS A 63 14.98 -3.92 3.72
N GLU A 64 15.87 -3.79 2.74
CA GLU A 64 15.50 -3.76 1.32
C GLU A 64 14.64 -4.98 0.91
N ALA A 65 14.86 -6.13 1.56
CA ALA A 65 14.05 -7.33 1.37
C ALA A 65 12.56 -7.12 1.70
N VAL A 66 12.23 -6.33 2.73
CA VAL A 66 10.85 -6.02 3.14
C VAL A 66 10.15 -5.23 2.03
N TYR A 67 10.78 -4.17 1.52
CA TYR A 67 10.18 -3.38 0.43
C TYR A 67 10.06 -4.16 -0.87
N ARG A 68 11.03 -5.06 -1.16
CA ARG A 68 10.95 -5.95 -2.33
C ARG A 68 9.78 -6.92 -2.20
N GLU A 69 9.57 -7.50 -1.03
CA GLU A 69 8.42 -8.36 -0.76
C GLU A 69 7.09 -7.59 -0.81
N ASN A 70 7.05 -6.36 -0.27
CA ASN A 70 5.89 -5.48 -0.39
C ASN A 70 5.58 -5.18 -1.85
N CYS A 71 6.58 -4.85 -2.66
CA CYS A 71 6.42 -4.63 -4.10
C CYS A 71 5.83 -5.86 -4.80
N ARG A 72 6.36 -7.06 -4.51
CA ARG A 72 5.85 -8.33 -5.05
C ARG A 72 4.37 -8.55 -4.69
N ARG A 73 3.99 -8.26 -3.45
CA ARG A 73 2.60 -8.39 -2.97
C ARG A 73 1.66 -7.36 -3.60
N ILE A 74 2.11 -6.11 -3.77
CA ILE A 74 1.35 -5.06 -4.49
C ILE A 74 1.10 -5.49 -5.94
N LEU A 75 2.11 -6.01 -6.64
CA LEU A 75 1.95 -6.48 -8.01
C LEU A 75 0.95 -7.64 -8.09
N GLY A 76 1.06 -8.62 -7.18
CA GLY A 76 0.06 -9.70 -7.09
C GLY A 76 -1.35 -9.17 -6.82
N ALA A 77 -1.49 -8.14 -5.98
CA ALA A 77 -2.76 -7.46 -5.74
C ALA A 77 -3.31 -6.75 -6.99
N ILE A 78 -2.46 -6.11 -7.79
CA ILE A 78 -2.82 -5.51 -9.09
C ILE A 78 -3.37 -6.60 -10.02
N ASP A 79 -2.64 -7.69 -10.19
CA ASP A 79 -3.01 -8.78 -11.10
C ASP A 79 -4.34 -9.42 -10.70
N MET A 80 -4.54 -9.66 -9.40
CA MET A 80 -5.82 -10.16 -8.89
C MET A 80 -6.97 -9.20 -9.13
N SER A 81 -6.75 -7.90 -8.90
CA SER A 81 -7.76 -6.87 -9.12
C SER A 81 -8.15 -6.78 -10.60
N ALA A 82 -7.15 -6.79 -11.48
CA ALA A 82 -7.36 -6.77 -12.93
C ALA A 82 -8.12 -7.98 -13.45
N GLY A 83 -7.89 -9.17 -12.89
CA GLY A 83 -8.60 -10.40 -13.27
C GLY A 83 -10.02 -10.52 -12.68
N SER A 84 -10.36 -9.73 -11.67
CA SER A 84 -11.60 -9.91 -10.89
C SER A 84 -12.60 -8.75 -11.01
N CYS A 85 -12.19 -7.63 -11.59
CA CYS A 85 -13.01 -6.44 -11.73
C CYS A 85 -12.84 -5.78 -13.10
N PRO A 86 -13.93 -5.32 -13.75
CA PRO A 86 -13.86 -4.69 -15.08
C PRO A 86 -13.16 -3.32 -15.08
N SER A 87 -12.95 -2.71 -13.92
CA SER A 87 -12.21 -1.44 -13.77
C SER A 87 -11.42 -1.48 -12.46
N PRO A 88 -10.26 -2.14 -12.45
CA PRO A 88 -9.47 -2.33 -11.24
C PRO A 88 -8.96 -0.97 -10.73
N MET A 89 -9.05 -0.78 -9.42
CA MET A 89 -8.44 0.37 -8.75
C MET A 89 -7.55 -0.13 -7.62
N ILE A 90 -6.40 0.53 -7.44
CA ILE A 90 -5.51 0.28 -6.32
C ILE A 90 -5.15 1.57 -5.61
N GLN A 91 -5.04 1.48 -4.29
CA GLN A 91 -4.41 2.49 -3.45
C GLN A 91 -3.01 1.99 -3.06
N LEU A 92 -2.02 2.83 -3.36
CA LEU A 92 -0.62 2.60 -3.03
C LEU A 92 -0.13 3.66 -2.06
N LYS A 93 0.72 3.27 -1.11
CA LYS A 93 1.47 4.17 -0.26
C LYS A 93 2.95 3.98 -0.48
N LEU A 94 3.67 5.09 -0.66
CA LEU A 94 5.11 5.05 -0.92
C LEU A 94 5.92 4.50 0.27
N SER A 95 5.42 4.67 1.50
CA SER A 95 6.02 4.13 2.73
C SER A 95 6.07 2.61 2.78
N GLY A 96 5.18 1.92 2.04
CA GLY A 96 5.26 0.46 1.86
C GLY A 96 6.37 0.02 0.91
N LEU A 97 6.92 0.93 0.07
CA LEU A 97 7.91 0.62 -0.96
C LEU A 97 9.28 1.22 -0.70
N LEU A 98 9.37 2.24 0.16
CA LEU A 98 10.57 3.03 0.38
C LEU A 98 10.72 3.33 1.87
N PRO A 99 11.96 3.37 2.39
CA PRO A 99 12.21 3.76 3.77
C PRO A 99 11.64 5.13 4.10
N ALA A 100 11.07 5.28 5.29
CA ALA A 100 10.53 6.55 5.76
C ALA A 100 11.57 7.69 5.69
N ARG A 101 12.84 7.40 6.02
CA ARG A 101 13.94 8.38 5.94
C ARG A 101 14.15 8.90 4.51
N LEU A 102 14.07 8.02 3.51
CA LEU A 102 14.22 8.41 2.11
C LEU A 102 13.03 9.28 1.66
N LEU A 103 11.82 8.94 2.09
CA LEU A 103 10.62 9.73 1.80
C LEU A 103 10.67 11.12 2.42
N LEU A 104 11.19 11.25 3.63
CA LEU A 104 11.42 12.56 4.27
C LEU A 104 12.41 13.39 3.45
N GLN A 105 13.54 12.80 3.03
CA GLN A 105 14.53 13.50 2.20
C GLN A 105 13.96 13.93 0.84
N ILE A 106 13.14 13.08 0.20
CA ILE A 106 12.43 13.44 -1.03
C ILE A 106 11.45 14.58 -0.76
N GLY A 107 10.72 14.53 0.37
CA GLY A 107 9.82 15.59 0.81
C GLY A 107 10.53 16.93 0.99
N ASP A 108 11.67 16.94 1.67
CA ASP A 108 12.49 18.14 1.85
C ASP A 108 12.96 18.71 0.50
N CYS A 109 13.44 17.84 -0.41
CA CYS A 109 13.80 18.22 -1.77
C CYS A 109 12.61 18.80 -2.56
N TYR A 110 11.43 18.20 -2.41
CA TYR A 110 10.20 18.64 -3.08
C TYR A 110 9.74 20.01 -2.59
N LEU A 111 9.84 20.26 -1.28
CA LEU A 111 9.47 21.54 -0.67
C LEU A 111 10.47 22.65 -1.01
N ALA A 112 11.76 22.32 -1.10
CA ALA A 112 12.82 23.27 -1.44
C ALA A 112 12.94 23.55 -2.95
N ALA A 113 12.28 22.79 -3.81
CA ALA A 113 12.43 22.92 -5.26
C ALA A 113 11.62 24.08 -5.85
N ASP A 114 12.28 24.91 -6.65
CA ASP A 114 11.63 25.96 -7.45
C ASP A 114 10.61 25.39 -8.45
N CYS A 115 10.88 24.20 -8.97
CA CYS A 115 9.99 23.46 -9.86
C CYS A 115 9.80 22.02 -9.37
N ARG A 116 8.70 21.80 -8.66
CA ARG A 116 8.30 20.49 -8.10
C ARG A 116 8.19 19.39 -9.14
N GLN A 117 7.78 19.73 -10.36
CA GLN A 117 7.62 18.76 -11.44
C GLN A 117 8.95 18.07 -11.79
N LEU A 118 10.08 18.79 -11.75
CA LEU A 118 11.40 18.22 -12.00
C LEU A 118 11.81 17.21 -10.92
N VAL A 119 11.40 17.43 -9.67
CA VAL A 119 11.66 16.47 -8.59
C VAL A 119 10.86 15.20 -8.80
N VAL A 120 9.59 15.31 -9.23
CA VAL A 120 8.75 14.14 -9.55
C VAL A 120 9.32 13.37 -10.74
N GLU A 121 9.74 14.07 -11.80
CA GLU A 121 10.37 13.44 -12.97
C GLU A 121 11.68 12.73 -12.60
N ALA A 122 12.54 13.38 -11.82
CA ALA A 122 13.79 12.80 -11.36
C ALA A 122 13.57 11.58 -10.46
N LEU A 123 12.54 11.60 -9.60
CA LEU A 123 12.14 10.45 -8.79
C LEU A 123 11.66 9.30 -9.68
N ALA A 124 10.80 9.58 -10.65
CA ALA A 124 10.31 8.57 -11.60
C ALA A 124 11.46 7.94 -12.41
N GLU A 125 12.43 8.75 -12.86
CA GLU A 125 13.63 8.24 -13.53
C GLU A 125 14.46 7.33 -12.62
N GLY A 126 14.64 7.72 -11.35
CA GLY A 126 15.33 6.91 -10.35
C GLY A 126 14.67 5.56 -10.09
N LEU A 127 13.34 5.52 -10.03
CA LEU A 127 12.58 4.27 -9.85
C LEU A 127 12.71 3.31 -11.05
N VAL A 128 13.02 3.81 -12.24
CA VAL A 128 13.30 2.99 -13.44
C VAL A 128 14.79 2.60 -13.54
N GLY A 129 15.60 2.91 -12.52
CA GLY A 129 17.01 2.56 -12.47
C GLY A 129 17.92 3.49 -13.27
N LYS A 130 17.43 4.67 -13.67
CA LYS A 130 18.28 5.72 -14.25
C LYS A 130 18.98 6.50 -13.15
N SER A 131 20.17 7.02 -13.45
CA SER A 131 20.88 7.92 -12.54
C SER A 131 20.06 9.20 -12.34
N VAL A 132 19.62 9.45 -11.11
CA VAL A 132 18.85 10.64 -10.75
C VAL A 132 19.74 11.88 -10.88
N GLN A 133 19.41 12.77 -11.82
CA GLN A 133 20.01 14.10 -11.89
C GLN A 133 18.91 15.17 -11.84
N VAL A 134 18.84 15.92 -10.73
CA VAL A 134 17.94 17.07 -10.61
C VAL A 134 18.53 18.21 -11.44
N ARG A 135 18.25 18.22 -12.74
CA ARG A 135 18.64 19.33 -13.62
C ARG A 135 17.83 20.57 -13.25
N LYS A 136 18.50 21.70 -12.98
CA LYS A 136 17.85 23.01 -12.91
C LYS A 136 17.36 23.41 -14.31
N LYS A 137 16.19 22.95 -14.73
CA LYS A 137 15.49 23.57 -15.87
C LYS A 137 14.75 24.78 -15.32
N SER A 138 15.13 25.97 -15.79
CA SER A 138 14.37 27.20 -15.54
C SER A 138 12.93 26.97 -16.01
N CYS A 139 11.99 27.00 -15.07
CA CYS A 139 10.57 26.87 -15.37
C CYS A 139 10.11 28.22 -15.94
N THR A 140 10.13 28.37 -17.26
CA THR A 140 9.55 29.54 -17.92
C THR A 140 8.05 29.50 -17.67
N LYS A 141 7.54 30.40 -16.82
CA LYS A 141 6.10 30.64 -16.68
C LYS A 141 5.57 31.02 -18.06
N LYS A 142 4.68 30.18 -18.61
CA LYS A 142 3.76 30.59 -19.68
C LYS A 142 2.53 31.23 -19.04
#